data_AF-A0A395YAC0-F1
#
_entry.id   AF-A0A395YAC0-F1
#
_cell.length_a   1.000
_cell.length_b   1.000
_cell.length_c   1.000
_cell.angle_alpha   90.00
_cell.angle_beta   90.00
_cell.angle_gamma   90.00
#
_symmetry.space_group_name_H-M   'P 1'
#
loop_
_entity.id
_entity.type
_entity.pdbx_description
1 polymer ?
#
loop_
_entity_poly.entity_id
_entity_poly.type
_entity_poly.pdbx_seq_one_letter_code
_entity_poly.pdbx_strand_id
1 'polypeptide(L)'
;MKRKRKQRALIVIGVAAFAVVFGGSYSALKNYVGKVKDDVICDNIYINDLNLSGMTKKEAQKALENQKTTDESKTVTLTVRDKKVEAFLKELGFSGQEDEEQLVDEAVSYGKKGNLWMRYRQMKRLEKEPFVIDEEYSVSRKKLKSLLKEKAGDILQGPENASLSRDKDGKVSIVAEKEGEIIDYKATVKQLNDDLNDNWKHEDFEEQVVIKTEKPEVTKADLKDMTDELGAYSTDAGGGERWTNLKTGSSMLNGIILQPGEELSVYDSTAPYDEEHGYAEGTAYENGQVVPSYGGGICQVSTTLYNAVIYAELEVVERHPHSMTVDYVEPSRDAAIAGGLMDFRFKNSYDTPIYIYGEIDSDNQLRMIIYGKETRPKNRTIEFESETLSVDQYSVTYKINSSLNFGAMQYTGNPHTGREAQLWKVVYKDGEEVSREVFNTSYYQKADEVIEVGTAGGSAAAISALESAVATNDSTAINNAIAGIYSSSNSSSSSGSSESSGSTGSEE
;
A
#
# COMPACT_ATOMS: atom_id res chain seq x y z
N MET A 1 -48.45 13.92 -94.43
CA MET A 1 -47.14 13.30 -94.11
C MET A 1 -45.94 14.27 -93.99
N LYS A 2 -45.83 15.36 -94.78
CA LYS A 2 -44.67 16.28 -94.73
C LYS A 2 -44.47 17.06 -93.41
N ARG A 3 -45.54 17.47 -92.72
CA ARG A 3 -45.47 18.24 -91.45
C ARG A 3 -44.85 17.45 -90.29
N LYS A 4 -45.18 16.15 -90.18
CA LYS A 4 -44.61 15.23 -89.17
C LYS A 4 -43.11 14.92 -89.40
N ARG A 5 -42.63 14.90 -90.66
CA ARG A 5 -41.19 14.73 -90.98
C ARG A 5 -40.36 15.97 -90.60
N LYS A 6 -40.85 17.19 -90.85
CA LYS A 6 -40.18 18.44 -90.43
C LYS A 6 -40.11 18.58 -88.90
N GLN A 7 -41.20 18.26 -88.17
CA GLN A 7 -41.18 18.23 -86.71
C GLN A 7 -40.17 17.23 -86.15
N ARG A 8 -40.08 16.02 -86.72
CA ARG A 8 -39.07 15.02 -86.31
C ARG A 8 -37.64 15.50 -86.58
N ALA A 9 -37.37 16.14 -87.72
CA ALA A 9 -36.06 16.70 -88.02
C ALA A 9 -35.66 17.85 -87.06
N LEU A 10 -36.60 18.74 -86.72
CA LEU A 10 -36.36 19.80 -85.73
C LEU A 10 -36.11 19.26 -84.32
N ILE A 11 -36.82 18.21 -83.91
CA ILE A 11 -36.57 17.52 -82.64
C ILE A 11 -35.17 16.89 -82.64
N VAL A 12 -34.77 16.21 -83.72
CA VAL A 12 -33.43 15.60 -83.82
C VAL A 12 -32.32 16.68 -83.80
N ILE A 13 -32.50 17.80 -84.50
CA ILE A 13 -31.55 18.92 -84.46
C ILE A 13 -31.50 19.54 -83.06
N GLY A 14 -32.64 19.72 -82.40
CA GLY A 14 -32.71 20.23 -81.03
C GLY A 14 -32.03 19.29 -80.02
N VAL A 15 -32.24 17.97 -80.14
CA VAL A 15 -31.57 16.96 -79.30
C VAL A 15 -30.07 16.92 -79.58
N ALA A 16 -29.64 17.02 -80.84
CA ALA A 16 -28.22 17.07 -81.19
C ALA A 16 -27.54 18.35 -80.66
N ALA A 17 -28.20 19.51 -80.79
CA ALA A 17 -27.71 20.76 -80.24
C ALA A 17 -27.65 20.72 -78.70
N PHE A 18 -28.67 20.16 -78.05
CA PHE A 18 -28.67 19.94 -76.60
C PHE A 18 -27.54 19.00 -76.17
N ALA A 19 -27.30 17.91 -76.90
CA ALA A 19 -26.22 16.97 -76.60
C ALA A 19 -24.82 17.62 -76.75
N VAL A 20 -24.63 18.50 -77.74
CA VAL A 20 -23.38 19.26 -77.91
C VAL A 20 -23.18 20.27 -76.78
N VAL A 21 -24.22 21.03 -76.43
CA VAL A 21 -24.15 22.00 -75.31
C VAL A 21 -23.92 21.27 -73.99
N PHE A 22 -24.68 20.21 -73.72
CA PHE A 22 -24.54 19.40 -72.52
C PHE A 22 -23.17 18.72 -72.44
N GLY A 23 -22.68 18.14 -73.55
CA GLY A 23 -21.35 17.55 -73.64
C GLY A 23 -20.23 18.57 -73.45
N GLY A 24 -20.37 19.77 -74.01
CA GLY A 24 -19.44 20.88 -73.82
C GLY A 24 -19.42 21.38 -72.38
N SER A 25 -20.59 21.62 -71.78
CA SER A 25 -20.72 21.99 -70.36
C SER A 25 -20.18 20.90 -69.43
N TYR A 26 -20.45 19.64 -69.71
CA TYR A 26 -19.92 18.49 -68.96
C TYR A 26 -18.39 18.41 -69.07
N SER A 27 -17.82 18.61 -70.27
CA SER A 27 -16.38 18.63 -70.47
C SER A 27 -15.72 19.81 -69.75
N ALA A 28 -16.32 21.00 -69.79
CA ALA A 28 -15.83 22.17 -69.07
C ALA A 28 -15.87 21.95 -67.54
N LEU A 29 -16.96 21.36 -67.04
CA LEU A 29 -17.11 21.00 -65.63
C LEU A 29 -16.06 19.97 -65.20
N LYS A 30 -15.89 18.89 -65.99
CA LYS A 30 -14.89 17.85 -65.75
C LYS A 30 -13.47 18.42 -65.73
N ASN A 31 -13.14 19.29 -66.67
CA ASN A 31 -11.83 19.93 -66.73
C ASN A 31 -11.62 20.87 -65.55
N TYR A 32 -12.64 21.60 -65.11
CA TYR A 32 -12.54 22.50 -63.97
C TYR A 32 -12.29 21.74 -62.65
N VAL A 33 -13.03 20.66 -62.41
CA VAL A 33 -12.87 19.86 -61.18
C VAL A 33 -11.65 18.93 -61.19
N GLY A 34 -11.03 18.73 -62.36
CA GLY A 34 -9.80 17.97 -62.53
C GLY A 34 -8.54 18.83 -62.63
N LYS A 35 -8.60 20.12 -62.26
CA LYS A 35 -7.44 21.03 -62.32
C LYS A 35 -6.35 20.70 -61.30
N VAL A 36 -6.76 20.16 -60.14
CA VAL A 36 -5.86 19.77 -59.05
C VAL A 36 -5.66 18.25 -59.13
N LYS A 37 -4.42 17.79 -58.90
CA LYS A 37 -4.09 16.35 -58.90
C LYS A 37 -4.80 15.63 -57.75
N ASP A 38 -5.06 14.33 -57.93
CA ASP A 38 -5.81 13.55 -56.94
C ASP A 38 -5.17 13.56 -55.54
N ASP A 39 -3.84 13.53 -55.42
CA ASP A 39 -3.15 13.54 -54.12
C ASP A 39 -2.85 14.95 -53.53
N VAL A 40 -3.13 16.02 -54.29
CA VAL A 40 -2.76 17.41 -53.92
C VAL A 40 -3.95 18.15 -53.36
N ILE A 41 -3.86 18.67 -52.14
CA ILE A 41 -4.93 19.41 -51.45
C ILE A 41 -5.27 20.69 -52.23
N CYS A 42 -6.57 20.97 -52.38
CA CYS A 42 -7.04 22.19 -53.06
C CYS A 42 -6.61 23.45 -52.27
N ASP A 43 -6.47 24.58 -52.97
CA ASP A 43 -6.16 25.85 -52.32
C ASP A 43 -7.26 26.27 -51.33
N ASN A 44 -6.88 27.02 -50.30
CA ASN A 44 -7.74 27.55 -49.24
C ASN A 44 -8.32 26.48 -48.30
N ILE A 45 -7.56 25.41 -48.04
CA ILE A 45 -7.88 24.35 -47.07
C ILE A 45 -6.89 24.40 -45.90
N TYR A 46 -7.42 24.31 -44.69
CA TYR A 46 -6.69 24.40 -43.43
C TYR A 46 -7.13 23.30 -42.46
N ILE A 47 -6.22 22.88 -41.56
CA ILE A 47 -6.58 22.23 -40.29
C ILE A 47 -6.25 23.25 -39.20
N ASN A 48 -7.27 23.72 -38.46
CA ASN A 48 -7.14 24.89 -37.59
C ASN A 48 -6.43 26.05 -38.34
N ASP A 49 -5.28 26.52 -37.84
CA ASP A 49 -4.47 27.58 -38.45
C ASP A 49 -3.45 27.07 -39.50
N LEU A 50 -3.26 25.75 -39.63
CA LEU A 50 -2.27 25.16 -40.52
C LEU A 50 -2.76 25.15 -41.98
N ASN A 51 -2.14 25.96 -42.82
CA ASN A 51 -2.43 26.02 -44.24
C ASN A 51 -1.89 24.79 -44.99
N LEU A 52 -2.79 24.02 -45.63
CA LEU A 52 -2.46 22.82 -46.40
C LEU A 52 -2.56 23.00 -47.92
N SER A 53 -2.84 24.23 -48.37
CA SER A 53 -3.05 24.55 -49.79
C SER A 53 -1.89 24.07 -50.67
N GLY A 54 -2.20 23.25 -51.67
CA GLY A 54 -1.22 22.76 -52.65
C GLY A 54 -0.27 21.68 -52.14
N MET A 55 -0.38 21.23 -50.88
CA MET A 55 0.40 20.13 -50.34
C MET A 55 -0.12 18.78 -50.86
N THR A 56 0.78 17.83 -51.11
CA THR A 56 0.42 16.41 -51.27
C THR A 56 -0.05 15.81 -49.94
N LYS A 57 -0.80 14.69 -49.96
CA LYS A 57 -1.17 13.94 -48.73
C LYS A 57 0.04 13.74 -47.79
N LYS A 58 1.19 13.36 -48.34
CA LYS A 58 2.41 13.08 -47.57
C LYS A 58 3.04 14.36 -46.98
N GLU A 59 3.00 15.47 -47.72
CA GLU A 59 3.49 16.77 -47.22
C GLU A 59 2.60 17.30 -46.11
N ALA A 60 1.28 17.17 -46.26
CA ALA A 60 0.31 17.55 -45.24
C ALA A 60 0.44 16.72 -43.96
N GLN A 61 0.59 15.40 -44.06
CA GLN A 61 0.89 14.52 -42.92
C GLN A 61 2.16 14.98 -42.19
N LYS A 62 3.24 15.24 -42.93
CA LYS A 62 4.49 15.71 -42.33
C LYS A 62 4.35 17.11 -41.71
N ALA A 63 3.56 18.01 -42.30
CA ALA A 63 3.32 19.33 -41.77
C ALA A 63 2.57 19.26 -40.43
N LEU A 64 1.54 18.42 -40.35
CA LEU A 64 0.77 18.19 -39.13
C LEU A 64 1.62 17.54 -38.02
N GLU A 65 2.42 16.51 -38.36
CA GLU A 65 3.35 15.86 -37.43
C GLU A 65 4.39 16.86 -36.86
N ASN A 66 4.93 17.75 -37.70
CA ASN A 66 5.86 18.79 -37.26
C ASN A 66 5.20 19.82 -36.34
N GLN A 67 3.97 20.25 -36.67
CA GLN A 67 3.21 21.18 -35.84
C GLN A 67 2.93 20.55 -34.48
N LYS A 68 2.42 19.31 -34.45
CA LYS A 68 2.19 18.55 -33.23
C LYS A 68 3.46 18.39 -32.39
N THR A 69 4.59 18.08 -33.02
CA THR A 69 5.88 17.96 -32.31
C THR A 69 6.30 19.30 -31.69
N THR A 70 6.03 20.40 -32.38
CA THR A 70 6.30 21.77 -31.88
C THR A 70 5.37 22.11 -30.72
N ASP A 71 4.09 21.77 -30.84
CA ASP A 71 3.05 21.97 -29.85
C ASP A 71 3.30 21.16 -28.58
N GLU A 72 3.67 19.89 -28.72
CA GLU A 72 4.09 19.02 -27.61
C GLU A 72 5.26 19.60 -26.81
N SER A 73 6.08 20.45 -27.42
CA SER A 73 7.24 21.11 -26.80
C SER A 73 6.92 22.46 -26.14
N LYS A 74 5.69 22.98 -26.31
CA LYS A 74 5.25 24.19 -25.61
C LYS A 74 5.02 23.91 -24.14
N THR A 75 5.26 24.92 -23.31
CA THR A 75 5.08 24.80 -21.86
C THR A 75 3.80 25.46 -21.39
N VAL A 76 3.21 24.87 -20.36
CA VAL A 76 2.18 25.49 -19.54
C VAL A 76 2.71 25.65 -18.12
N THR A 77 2.56 26.86 -17.58
CA THR A 77 2.87 27.13 -16.18
C THR A 77 1.58 27.05 -15.36
N LEU A 78 1.44 25.96 -14.60
CA LEU A 78 0.32 25.73 -13.70
C LEU A 78 0.61 26.37 -12.34
N THR A 79 -0.26 27.28 -11.91
CA THR A 79 -0.13 27.93 -10.60
C THR A 79 -1.06 27.27 -9.58
N VAL A 80 -0.48 26.79 -8.47
CA VAL A 80 -1.19 26.26 -7.30
C VAL A 80 -0.88 27.16 -6.12
N ARG A 81 -1.83 28.04 -5.74
CA ARG A 81 -1.59 29.16 -4.81
C ARG A 81 -0.39 30.02 -5.26
N ASP A 82 0.72 29.98 -4.52
CA ASP A 82 1.93 30.77 -4.83
C ASP A 82 3.00 29.95 -5.58
N LYS A 83 2.81 28.63 -5.72
CA LYS A 83 3.78 27.75 -6.37
C LYS A 83 3.46 27.60 -7.85
N LYS A 84 4.46 27.90 -8.69
CA LYS A 84 4.41 27.69 -10.13
C LYS A 84 5.03 26.34 -10.50
N VAL A 85 4.35 25.58 -11.34
CA VAL A 85 4.79 24.30 -11.89
C VAL A 85 4.81 24.40 -13.41
N GLU A 86 5.99 24.37 -14.00
CA GLU A 86 6.16 24.35 -15.44
C GLU A 86 6.18 22.91 -15.98
N ALA A 87 5.43 22.69 -17.06
CA ALA A 87 5.31 21.39 -17.72
C ALA A 87 5.21 21.54 -19.24
N PHE A 88 5.83 20.63 -19.97
CA PHE A 88 5.58 20.50 -21.41
C PHE A 88 4.19 19.92 -21.65
N LEU A 89 3.52 20.34 -22.72
CA LEU A 89 2.22 19.79 -23.12
C LEU A 89 2.28 18.26 -23.33
N LYS A 90 3.40 17.73 -23.81
CA LYS A 90 3.62 16.27 -23.91
C LYS A 90 3.56 15.55 -22.56
N GLU A 91 4.07 16.17 -21.50
CA GLU A 91 4.03 15.62 -20.13
C GLU A 91 2.58 15.55 -19.62
N LEU A 92 1.74 16.51 -20.00
CA LEU A 92 0.30 16.51 -19.69
C LEU A 92 -0.52 15.56 -20.57
N GLY A 93 0.10 14.96 -21.60
CA GLY A 93 -0.57 14.05 -22.51
C GLY A 93 -1.47 14.79 -23.48
N PHE A 94 -0.98 15.92 -23.97
CA PHE A 94 -1.56 16.64 -25.08
C PHE A 94 -1.78 15.73 -26.30
N SER A 95 -2.99 15.79 -26.86
CA SER A 95 -3.37 15.05 -28.07
C SER A 95 -4.57 15.71 -28.76
N GLY A 96 -4.61 15.65 -30.09
CA GLY A 96 -5.82 15.88 -30.88
C GLY A 96 -6.83 14.74 -30.73
N GLN A 97 -8.12 15.05 -30.88
CA GLN A 97 -9.21 14.07 -30.79
C GLN A 97 -9.27 13.13 -32.00
N GLU A 98 -8.95 13.63 -33.18
CA GLU A 98 -9.02 12.87 -34.43
C GLU A 98 -7.68 12.25 -34.79
N ASP A 99 -7.75 11.20 -35.61
CA ASP A 99 -6.55 10.58 -36.16
C ASP A 99 -5.98 11.47 -37.28
N GLU A 100 -4.66 11.72 -37.23
CA GLU A 100 -3.97 12.60 -38.18
C GLU A 100 -4.17 12.17 -39.64
N GLU A 101 -4.27 10.86 -39.92
CA GLU A 101 -4.53 10.38 -41.27
C GLU A 101 -5.95 10.71 -41.72
N GLN A 102 -6.93 10.67 -40.82
CA GLN A 102 -8.33 11.01 -41.12
C GLN A 102 -8.47 12.50 -41.45
N LEU A 103 -7.85 13.38 -40.66
CA LEU A 103 -7.85 14.83 -40.91
C LEU A 103 -7.24 15.16 -42.27
N VAL A 104 -6.10 14.55 -42.61
CA VAL A 104 -5.46 14.76 -43.91
C VAL A 104 -6.28 14.15 -45.04
N ASP A 105 -6.92 12.99 -44.84
CA ASP A 105 -7.78 12.38 -45.85
C ASP A 105 -9.04 13.23 -46.13
N GLU A 106 -9.61 13.86 -45.11
CA GLU A 106 -10.67 14.84 -45.27
C GLU A 106 -10.19 16.02 -46.14
N ALA A 107 -9.05 16.62 -45.79
CA ALA A 107 -8.45 17.73 -46.54
C ALA A 107 -8.17 17.37 -48.01
N VAL A 108 -7.58 16.19 -48.26
CA VAL A 108 -7.25 15.71 -49.61
C VAL A 108 -8.51 15.42 -50.43
N SER A 109 -9.57 14.89 -49.80
CA SER A 109 -10.79 14.47 -50.49
C SER A 109 -11.75 15.64 -50.80
N TYR A 110 -11.61 16.76 -50.09
CA TYR A 110 -12.46 17.93 -50.25
C TYR A 110 -12.31 18.56 -51.65
N GLY A 111 -13.42 18.66 -52.39
CA GLY A 111 -13.43 19.09 -53.79
C GLY A 111 -13.15 17.98 -54.81
N LYS A 112 -12.83 16.75 -54.36
CA LYS A 112 -12.46 15.62 -55.23
C LYS A 112 -13.36 14.39 -55.09
N LYS A 113 -14.14 14.29 -54.02
CA LYS A 113 -15.08 13.17 -53.79
C LYS A 113 -16.51 13.54 -54.22
N GLY A 114 -17.31 12.54 -54.59
CA GLY A 114 -18.70 12.73 -55.03
C GLY A 114 -18.87 13.04 -56.52
N ASN A 115 -20.06 13.52 -56.91
CA ASN A 115 -20.39 13.84 -58.31
C ASN A 115 -19.76 15.17 -58.77
N LEU A 116 -19.70 15.40 -60.09
CA LEU A 116 -19.02 16.57 -60.67
C LEU A 116 -19.57 17.92 -60.18
N TRP A 117 -20.88 18.01 -59.91
CA TRP A 117 -21.51 19.22 -59.41
C TRP A 117 -21.11 19.54 -57.97
N MET A 118 -21.02 18.53 -57.11
CA MET A 118 -20.55 18.67 -55.73
C MET A 118 -19.10 19.16 -55.69
N ARG A 119 -18.21 18.52 -56.46
CA ARG A 119 -16.81 18.91 -56.59
C ARG A 119 -16.67 20.36 -57.08
N TYR A 120 -17.40 20.72 -58.13
CA TYR A 120 -17.41 22.08 -58.65
C TYR A 120 -17.85 23.11 -57.62
N ARG A 121 -18.94 22.82 -56.88
CA ARG A 121 -19.45 23.71 -55.83
C ARG A 121 -18.45 23.88 -54.68
N GLN A 122 -17.81 22.79 -54.24
CA GLN A 122 -16.79 22.82 -53.20
C GLN A 122 -15.57 23.64 -53.64
N MET A 123 -15.06 23.42 -54.85
CA MET A 123 -13.95 24.23 -55.40
C MET A 123 -14.33 25.70 -55.59
N LYS A 124 -15.56 25.98 -56.04
CA LYS A 124 -16.07 27.37 -56.12
C LYS A 124 -16.28 28.03 -54.76
N ARG A 125 -16.51 27.25 -53.71
CA ARG A 125 -16.55 27.75 -52.33
C ARG A 125 -15.17 28.17 -51.87
N LEU A 126 -14.15 27.36 -52.14
CA LEU A 126 -12.75 27.66 -51.81
C LEU A 126 -12.24 28.95 -52.45
N GLU A 127 -12.73 29.34 -53.63
CA GLU A 127 -12.40 30.64 -54.24
C GLU A 127 -12.91 31.85 -53.44
N LYS A 128 -13.86 31.67 -52.50
CA LYS A 128 -14.51 32.74 -51.74
C LYS A 128 -14.19 32.70 -50.26
N GLU A 129 -14.15 31.50 -49.68
CA GLU A 129 -13.99 31.28 -48.24
C GLU A 129 -13.15 30.04 -47.98
N PRO A 130 -12.32 30.04 -46.92
CA PRO A 130 -11.52 28.88 -46.54
C PRO A 130 -12.41 27.72 -46.10
N PHE A 131 -11.92 26.51 -46.30
CA PHE A 131 -12.43 25.32 -45.63
C PHE A 131 -11.46 24.97 -44.50
N VAL A 132 -11.93 25.12 -43.28
CA VAL A 132 -11.17 24.81 -42.06
C VAL A 132 -11.73 23.51 -41.49
N ILE A 133 -10.84 22.56 -41.21
CA ILE A 133 -11.13 21.35 -40.45
C ILE A 133 -10.74 21.68 -39.01
N ASP A 134 -11.72 21.67 -38.10
CA ASP A 134 -11.52 22.01 -36.70
C ASP A 134 -11.05 20.75 -35.95
N GLU A 135 -9.82 20.77 -35.44
CA GLU A 135 -9.26 19.71 -34.59
C GLU A 135 -9.25 20.19 -33.13
N GLU A 136 -9.91 19.43 -32.25
CA GLU A 136 -9.92 19.71 -30.82
C GLU A 136 -8.74 19.05 -30.10
N TYR A 137 -8.04 19.81 -29.27
CA TYR A 137 -6.96 19.36 -28.41
C TYR A 137 -7.44 19.05 -26.98
N SER A 138 -6.75 18.12 -26.34
CA SER A 138 -7.04 17.74 -24.96
C SER A 138 -5.79 17.32 -24.20
N VAL A 139 -5.86 17.41 -22.86
CA VAL A 139 -4.85 16.87 -21.95
C VAL A 139 -5.40 15.75 -21.06
N SER A 140 -4.51 14.92 -20.52
CA SER A 140 -4.88 13.78 -19.68
C SER A 140 -5.00 14.16 -18.21
N ARG A 141 -6.19 13.93 -17.63
CA ARG A 141 -6.41 14.05 -16.18
C ARG A 141 -5.44 13.21 -15.34
N LYS A 142 -5.13 11.99 -15.80
CA LYS A 142 -4.20 11.09 -15.08
C LYS A 142 -2.79 11.67 -15.08
N LYS A 143 -2.31 12.18 -16.21
CA LYS A 143 -0.98 12.77 -16.30
C LYS A 143 -0.88 14.09 -15.54
N LEU A 144 -1.90 14.96 -15.62
CA LEU A 144 -1.97 16.18 -14.80
C LEU A 144 -1.88 15.84 -13.30
N LYS A 145 -2.65 14.85 -12.83
CA LYS A 145 -2.60 14.41 -11.43
C LYS A 145 -1.21 13.93 -11.03
N SER A 146 -0.58 13.09 -11.85
CA SER A 146 0.78 12.58 -11.61
C SER A 146 1.80 13.71 -11.54
N LEU A 147 1.76 14.63 -12.51
CA LEU A 147 2.70 15.73 -12.64
C LEU A 147 2.60 16.72 -11.47
N LEU A 148 1.39 17.10 -11.07
CA LEU A 148 1.20 17.99 -9.93
C LEU A 148 1.57 17.31 -8.61
N LYS A 149 1.31 16.01 -8.45
CA LYS A 149 1.78 15.28 -7.26
C LYS A 149 3.32 15.29 -7.17
N GLU A 150 4.01 15.06 -8.29
CA GLU A 150 5.46 15.02 -8.35
C GLU A 150 6.12 16.40 -8.16
N LYS A 151 5.71 17.40 -8.95
CA LYS A 151 6.36 18.72 -8.98
C LYS A 151 5.83 19.68 -7.92
N ALA A 152 4.54 19.59 -7.60
CA ALA A 152 3.89 20.48 -6.64
C ALA A 152 4.01 19.94 -5.20
N GLY A 153 3.92 18.63 -5.00
CA GLY A 153 3.82 18.01 -3.68
C GLY A 153 2.49 18.35 -2.98
N ASP A 154 2.39 18.06 -1.67
CA ASP A 154 1.19 18.33 -0.87
C ASP A 154 1.14 19.82 -0.44
N ILE A 155 0.85 20.70 -1.40
CA ILE A 155 0.70 22.15 -1.16
C ILE A 155 -0.61 22.46 -0.42
N LEU A 156 -1.66 21.70 -0.76
CA LEU A 156 -2.97 21.85 -0.17
C LEU A 156 -3.13 20.80 0.93
N GLN A 157 -3.68 21.24 2.05
CA GLN A 157 -4.04 20.36 3.14
C GLN A 157 -5.43 19.79 2.85
N GLY A 158 -5.49 18.47 2.68
CA GLY A 158 -6.74 17.74 2.54
C GLY A 158 -7.59 17.81 3.82
N PRO A 159 -8.86 17.36 3.76
CA PRO A 159 -9.73 17.36 4.93
C PRO A 159 -9.18 16.46 6.03
N GLU A 160 -9.42 16.85 7.29
CA GLU A 160 -9.09 16.05 8.47
C GLU A 160 -10.37 15.51 9.10
N ASN A 161 -10.47 14.19 9.21
CA ASN A 161 -11.59 13.53 9.88
C ASN A 161 -11.63 13.87 11.38
N ALA A 162 -12.84 13.91 11.94
CA ALA A 162 -13.00 13.95 13.39
C ALA A 162 -12.41 12.66 14.01
N SER A 163 -11.91 12.77 15.23
CA SER A 163 -11.31 11.65 15.96
C SER A 163 -11.61 11.74 17.45
N LEU A 164 -11.38 10.63 18.16
CA LEU A 164 -11.39 10.63 19.61
C LEU A 164 -9.99 10.93 20.13
N SER A 165 -9.92 11.71 21.20
CA SER A 165 -8.71 11.98 21.97
C SER A 165 -8.97 11.66 23.43
N ARG A 166 -7.98 11.03 24.07
CA ARG A 166 -8.01 10.67 25.49
C ARG A 166 -6.97 11.49 26.23
N ASP A 167 -7.35 12.08 27.36
CA ASP A 167 -6.40 12.75 28.24
C ASP A 167 -5.72 11.77 29.21
N LYS A 168 -4.80 12.29 30.03
CA LYS A 168 -4.01 11.51 31.00
C LYS A 168 -4.86 10.88 32.09
N ASP A 169 -6.01 11.48 32.40
CA ASP A 169 -6.97 10.98 33.39
C ASP A 169 -7.94 9.96 32.78
N GLY A 170 -7.80 9.70 31.47
CA GLY A 170 -8.59 8.75 30.72
C GLY A 170 -9.91 9.30 30.20
N LYS A 171 -10.12 10.60 30.27
CA LYS A 171 -11.34 11.24 29.77
C LYS A 171 -11.26 11.37 28.25
N VAL A 172 -12.32 10.92 27.59
CA VAL A 172 -12.49 10.99 26.13
C VAL A 172 -13.09 12.34 25.72
N SER A 173 -12.60 12.87 24.61
CA SER A 173 -13.12 14.05 23.94
C SER A 173 -13.08 13.90 22.43
N ILE A 174 -14.00 14.55 21.72
CA ILE A 174 -14.03 14.52 20.25
C ILE A 174 -13.25 15.71 19.71
N VAL A 175 -12.22 15.42 18.93
CA VAL A 175 -11.53 16.40 18.09
C VAL A 175 -12.38 16.59 16.84
N ALA A 176 -12.83 17.84 16.62
CA ALA A 176 -13.67 18.16 15.48
C ALA A 176 -12.89 18.07 14.17
N GLU A 177 -13.62 17.66 13.14
CA GLU A 177 -13.19 17.58 11.76
C GLU A 177 -12.80 18.97 11.20
N LYS A 178 -11.93 18.98 10.19
CA LYS A 178 -11.54 20.20 9.48
C LYS A 178 -11.76 20.03 7.98
N GLU A 179 -12.39 21.02 7.36
CA GLU A 179 -12.46 21.11 5.91
C GLU A 179 -11.05 21.31 5.34
N GLY A 180 -10.80 20.71 4.18
CA GLY A 180 -9.56 20.84 3.46
C GLY A 180 -9.77 21.38 2.06
N GLU A 181 -8.67 21.65 1.38
CA GLU A 181 -8.67 22.06 -0.02
C GLU A 181 -7.96 21.00 -0.84
N ILE A 182 -8.52 20.70 -2.02
CA ILE A 182 -7.91 19.80 -2.98
C ILE A 182 -7.98 20.38 -4.39
N ILE A 183 -7.11 19.87 -5.25
CA ILE A 183 -7.14 20.22 -6.67
C ILE A 183 -8.34 19.54 -7.33
N ASP A 184 -9.21 20.33 -7.97
CA ASP A 184 -10.24 19.80 -8.86
C ASP A 184 -9.62 19.47 -10.22
N TYR A 185 -9.00 18.29 -10.31
CA TYR A 185 -8.39 17.84 -11.57
C TYR A 185 -9.37 17.77 -12.74
N LYS A 186 -10.68 17.59 -12.49
CA LYS A 186 -11.66 17.55 -13.57
C LYS A 186 -11.91 18.95 -14.10
N ALA A 187 -12.14 19.92 -13.21
CA ALA A 187 -12.34 21.31 -13.60
C ALA A 187 -11.07 21.90 -14.23
N THR A 188 -9.89 21.64 -13.68
CA THR A 188 -8.61 22.11 -14.24
C THR A 188 -8.34 21.55 -15.64
N VAL A 189 -8.61 20.26 -15.89
CA VAL A 189 -8.50 19.71 -17.27
C VAL A 189 -9.50 20.34 -18.21
N LYS A 190 -10.74 20.57 -17.74
CA LYS A 190 -11.74 21.25 -18.56
C LYS A 190 -11.25 22.63 -18.97
N GLN A 191 -10.77 23.42 -18.02
CA GLN A 191 -10.23 24.76 -18.25
C GLN A 191 -9.05 24.74 -19.23
N LEU A 192 -8.07 23.86 -19.00
CA LEU A 192 -6.95 23.68 -19.94
C LEU A 192 -7.41 23.31 -21.36
N ASN A 193 -8.40 22.41 -21.49
CA ASN A 193 -8.94 22.05 -22.79
C ASN A 193 -9.68 23.22 -23.43
N ASP A 194 -10.50 23.96 -22.66
CA ASP A 194 -11.19 25.15 -23.17
C ASP A 194 -10.15 26.17 -23.69
N ASP A 195 -9.10 26.47 -22.92
CA ASP A 195 -8.07 27.43 -23.32
C ASP A 195 -7.22 26.96 -24.50
N LEU A 196 -6.89 25.67 -24.58
CA LEU A 196 -6.19 25.08 -25.73
C LEU A 196 -6.98 25.18 -27.04
N ASN A 197 -8.31 25.18 -26.98
CA ASN A 197 -9.17 25.20 -28.17
C ASN A 197 -9.70 26.59 -28.51
N ASP A 198 -9.92 27.45 -27.52
CA ASP A 198 -10.56 28.75 -27.71
C ASP A 198 -9.55 29.90 -27.84
N ASN A 199 -8.42 29.84 -27.14
CA ASN A 199 -7.53 30.99 -26.92
C ASN A 199 -6.06 30.75 -27.29
N TRP A 200 -5.64 29.49 -27.39
CA TRP A 200 -4.23 29.14 -27.56
C TRP A 200 -3.71 29.45 -28.96
N LYS A 201 -2.47 29.96 -29.02
CA LYS A 201 -1.82 30.41 -30.24
C LYS A 201 -0.54 29.63 -30.55
N HIS A 202 -0.46 28.36 -30.10
CA HIS A 202 0.74 27.54 -30.23
C HIS A 202 1.98 28.17 -29.54
N GLU A 203 1.75 28.89 -28.44
CA GLU A 203 2.76 29.54 -27.59
C GLU A 203 2.70 29.02 -26.15
N ASP A 204 3.73 29.32 -25.36
CA ASP A 204 3.72 28.99 -23.93
C ASP A 204 2.63 29.82 -23.22
N PHE A 205 1.97 29.24 -22.24
CA PHE A 205 0.87 29.90 -21.51
C PHE A 205 0.88 29.59 -20.02
N GLU A 206 0.08 30.32 -19.25
CA GLU A 206 -0.07 30.10 -17.81
C GLU A 206 -1.53 29.78 -17.49
N GLU A 207 -1.75 28.89 -16.52
CA GLU A 207 -3.10 28.53 -16.06
C GLU A 207 -3.19 28.45 -14.53
N GLN A 208 -4.32 28.89 -13.98
CA GLN A 208 -4.61 28.71 -12.56
C GLN A 208 -5.28 27.37 -12.32
N VAL A 209 -4.72 26.57 -11.43
CA VAL A 209 -5.34 25.28 -11.05
C VAL A 209 -6.61 25.55 -10.25
N VAL A 210 -7.69 24.85 -10.61
CA VAL A 210 -8.96 24.94 -9.90
C VAL A 210 -8.83 24.21 -8.56
N ILE A 211 -9.05 24.95 -7.47
CA ILE A 211 -9.08 24.43 -6.11
C ILE A 211 -10.54 24.34 -5.67
N LYS A 212 -10.89 23.25 -4.99
CA LYS A 212 -12.20 23.10 -4.33
C LYS A 212 -12.02 22.70 -2.88
N THR A 213 -12.97 23.12 -2.05
CA THR A 213 -13.09 22.64 -0.67
C THR A 213 -13.65 21.22 -0.68
N GLU A 214 -13.03 20.35 0.11
CA GLU A 214 -13.50 18.99 0.36
C GLU A 214 -13.82 18.83 1.84
N LYS A 215 -14.94 18.16 2.11
CA LYS A 215 -15.40 17.91 3.46
C LYS A 215 -14.81 16.59 3.96
N PRO A 216 -14.50 16.50 5.25
CA PRO A 216 -14.08 15.25 5.89
C PRO A 216 -15.19 14.20 5.81
N GLU A 217 -14.78 12.95 5.77
CA GLU A 217 -15.68 11.79 5.71
C GLU A 217 -16.32 11.50 7.07
N VAL A 218 -15.59 11.74 8.15
CA VAL A 218 -16.06 11.57 9.53
C VAL A 218 -16.16 12.92 10.22
N THR A 219 -17.34 13.20 10.78
CA THR A 219 -17.63 14.43 11.52
C THR A 219 -17.76 14.16 13.02
N LYS A 220 -17.69 15.23 13.82
CA LYS A 220 -17.93 15.18 15.26
C LYS A 220 -19.32 14.62 15.60
N ALA A 221 -20.31 14.85 14.74
CA ALA A 221 -21.66 14.35 14.94
C ALA A 221 -21.72 12.82 14.83
N ASP A 222 -20.86 12.22 14.00
CA ASP A 222 -20.80 10.77 13.80
C ASP A 222 -20.21 10.07 15.04
N LEU A 223 -19.25 10.71 15.71
CA LEU A 223 -18.56 10.16 16.89
C LEU A 223 -19.32 10.28 18.21
N LYS A 224 -20.45 11.01 18.26
CA LYS A 224 -21.15 11.35 19.51
C LYS A 224 -21.63 10.13 20.32
N ASP A 225 -21.96 9.03 19.63
CA ASP A 225 -22.49 7.80 20.22
C ASP A 225 -21.41 6.71 20.36
N MET A 226 -20.14 7.07 20.14
CA MET A 226 -18.97 6.19 20.22
C MET A 226 -17.98 6.69 21.28
N THR A 227 -18.47 7.06 22.47
CA THR A 227 -17.63 7.61 23.54
C THR A 227 -17.59 6.75 24.80
N ASP A 228 -18.47 5.75 24.92
CA ASP A 228 -18.45 4.84 26.06
C ASP A 228 -17.38 3.76 25.83
N GLU A 229 -16.58 3.48 26.85
CA GLU A 229 -15.58 2.40 26.80
C GLU A 229 -16.29 1.04 26.88
N LEU A 230 -16.27 0.30 25.77
CA LEU A 230 -16.83 -1.06 25.72
C LEU A 230 -15.81 -2.10 26.17
N GLY A 231 -14.54 -1.91 25.85
CA GLY A 231 -13.47 -2.79 26.29
C GLY A 231 -12.11 -2.15 26.07
N ALA A 232 -11.20 -2.35 27.01
CA ALA A 232 -9.86 -1.81 26.95
C ALA A 232 -8.85 -2.87 27.40
N TYR A 233 -7.66 -2.81 26.81
CA TYR A 233 -6.54 -3.60 27.28
C TYR A 233 -5.22 -2.88 27.03
N SER A 234 -4.24 -3.17 27.87
CA SER A 234 -2.90 -2.58 27.79
C SER A 234 -1.83 -3.64 27.99
N THR A 235 -0.71 -3.45 27.30
CA THR A 235 0.50 -4.27 27.42
C THR A 235 1.72 -3.36 27.41
N ASP A 236 2.80 -3.72 28.11
CA ASP A 236 4.05 -2.97 28.07
C ASP A 236 4.60 -2.89 26.64
N ALA A 237 4.85 -1.68 26.13
CA ALA A 237 5.28 -1.48 24.75
C ALA A 237 6.75 -1.88 24.50
N GLY A 238 7.50 -2.28 25.53
CA GLY A 238 8.93 -2.59 25.44
C GLY A 238 9.76 -1.35 25.12
N GLY A 239 10.76 -1.49 24.25
CA GLY A 239 11.62 -0.38 23.84
C GLY A 239 12.37 -0.65 22.54
N GLY A 240 13.18 0.32 22.10
CA GLY A 240 13.98 0.23 20.88
C GLY A 240 13.16 0.35 19.60
N GLU A 241 13.65 -0.26 18.51
CA GLU A 241 13.03 -0.20 17.18
C GLU A 241 11.61 -0.80 17.13
N ARG A 242 11.26 -1.65 18.12
CA ARG A 242 9.91 -2.19 18.29
C ARG A 242 8.86 -1.09 18.42
N TRP A 243 9.20 0.04 19.05
CA TRP A 243 8.24 1.16 19.21
C TRP A 243 7.78 1.72 17.88
N THR A 244 8.65 1.77 16.88
CA THR A 244 8.28 2.23 15.54
C THR A 244 7.17 1.33 14.99
N ASN A 245 7.36 0.01 15.06
CA ASN A 245 6.37 -0.97 14.58
C ASN A 245 5.06 -0.94 15.36
N LEU A 246 5.12 -0.82 16.70
CA LEU A 246 3.91 -0.71 17.52
C LEU A 246 3.13 0.57 17.24
N LYS A 247 3.81 1.70 17.05
CA LYS A 247 3.18 2.99 16.69
C LYS A 247 2.58 2.94 15.29
N THR A 248 3.28 2.37 14.32
CA THR A 248 2.77 2.21 12.95
C THR A 248 1.54 1.30 12.93
N GLY A 249 1.62 0.12 13.56
CA GLY A 249 0.49 -0.81 13.62
C GLY A 249 -0.72 -0.28 14.38
N SER A 250 -0.51 0.36 15.53
CA SER A 250 -1.61 0.96 16.30
C SER A 250 -2.22 2.17 15.60
N SER A 251 -1.44 2.99 14.88
CA SER A 251 -1.96 4.15 14.15
C SER A 251 -2.82 3.75 12.94
N MET A 252 -2.51 2.62 12.29
CA MET A 252 -3.33 2.08 11.20
C MET A 252 -4.71 1.59 11.69
N LEU A 253 -4.79 1.11 12.93
CA LEU A 253 -6.05 0.64 13.54
C LEU A 253 -6.83 1.76 14.25
N ASN A 254 -6.11 2.74 14.78
CA ASN A 254 -6.70 3.88 15.49
C ASN A 254 -7.52 4.74 14.52
N GLY A 255 -8.77 5.05 14.88
CA GLY A 255 -9.65 5.83 14.03
C GLY A 255 -10.63 5.02 13.20
N ILE A 256 -10.42 3.71 13.10
CA ILE A 256 -11.33 2.86 12.33
C ILE A 256 -12.71 2.81 13.03
N ILE A 257 -13.75 3.08 12.25
CA ILE A 257 -15.15 2.92 12.65
C ILE A 257 -15.69 1.64 11.99
N LEU A 258 -16.16 0.67 12.78
CA LEU A 258 -16.86 -0.51 12.27
C LEU A 258 -18.37 -0.32 12.41
N GLN A 259 -19.10 -0.39 11.31
CA GLN A 259 -20.56 -0.42 11.32
C GLN A 259 -21.09 -1.76 11.85
N PRO A 260 -22.35 -1.83 12.30
CA PRO A 260 -22.99 -3.07 12.71
C PRO A 260 -22.81 -4.20 11.70
N GLY A 261 -22.27 -5.34 12.15
CA GLY A 261 -22.04 -6.52 11.33
C GLY A 261 -20.81 -6.46 10.40
N GLU A 262 -20.09 -5.33 10.34
CA GLU A 262 -18.81 -5.27 9.63
C GLU A 262 -17.72 -6.04 10.37
N GLU A 263 -16.81 -6.61 9.61
CA GLU A 263 -15.69 -7.41 10.08
C GLU A 263 -14.38 -6.69 9.76
N LEU A 264 -13.43 -6.74 10.70
CA LEU A 264 -12.08 -6.24 10.49
C LEU A 264 -11.08 -7.39 10.56
N SER A 265 -10.15 -7.40 9.59
CA SER A 265 -8.92 -8.19 9.60
C SER A 265 -7.78 -7.31 10.10
N VAL A 266 -7.08 -7.75 11.16
CA VAL A 266 -5.94 -7.01 11.69
C VAL A 266 -4.74 -7.11 10.75
N TYR A 267 -4.50 -8.27 10.15
CA TYR A 267 -3.44 -8.41 9.15
C TYR A 267 -3.67 -7.49 7.95
N ASP A 268 -4.85 -7.53 7.32
CA ASP A 268 -5.12 -6.71 6.14
C ASP A 268 -5.09 -5.21 6.45
N SER A 269 -5.44 -4.82 7.67
CA SER A 269 -5.42 -3.42 8.11
C SER A 269 -4.02 -2.89 8.40
N THR A 270 -3.07 -3.78 8.72
CA THR A 270 -1.72 -3.39 9.16
C THR A 270 -0.63 -3.74 8.15
N ALA A 271 -0.91 -4.60 7.18
CA ALA A 271 -0.02 -4.98 6.09
C ALA A 271 0.00 -3.92 4.96
N PRO A 272 1.03 -3.92 4.09
CA PRO A 272 2.23 -4.75 4.13
C PRO A 272 3.27 -4.25 5.16
N TYR A 273 4.11 -5.18 5.65
CA TYR A 273 5.16 -4.88 6.60
C TYR A 273 6.48 -4.59 5.88
N ASP A 274 6.71 -3.35 5.50
CA ASP A 274 7.94 -2.88 4.87
C ASP A 274 8.27 -1.43 5.26
N GLU A 275 9.46 -0.96 4.86
CA GLU A 275 9.95 0.39 5.16
C GLU A 275 9.10 1.49 4.51
N GLU A 276 8.54 1.25 3.31
CA GLU A 276 7.71 2.23 2.59
C GLU A 276 6.41 2.53 3.36
N HIS A 277 5.90 1.54 4.09
CA HIS A 277 4.72 1.66 4.95
C HIS A 277 5.08 2.03 6.41
N GLY A 278 6.34 2.39 6.68
CA GLY A 278 6.78 2.93 7.96
C GLY A 278 7.14 1.88 9.01
N TYR A 279 7.35 0.62 8.61
CA TYR A 279 7.86 -0.42 9.50
C TYR A 279 9.39 -0.45 9.53
N ALA A 280 9.94 -0.71 10.70
CA ALA A 280 11.36 -0.98 10.92
C ALA A 280 11.64 -2.49 10.99
N GLU A 281 12.88 -2.88 10.71
CA GLU A 281 13.35 -4.24 10.97
C GLU A 281 13.26 -4.55 12.47
N GLY A 282 12.62 -5.66 12.80
CA GLY A 282 12.52 -6.19 14.14
C GLY A 282 12.72 -7.70 14.15
N THR A 283 12.25 -8.36 15.19
CA THR A 283 12.23 -9.82 15.30
C THR A 283 10.81 -10.36 15.19
N ALA A 284 10.65 -11.47 14.49
CA ALA A 284 9.43 -12.26 14.42
C ALA A 284 9.68 -13.68 14.92
N TYR A 285 8.62 -14.37 15.33
CA TYR A 285 8.67 -15.78 15.70
C TYR A 285 8.18 -16.62 14.53
N GLU A 286 9.04 -17.51 14.02
CA GLU A 286 8.71 -18.40 12.90
C GLU A 286 9.19 -19.82 13.23
N ASN A 287 8.29 -20.81 13.18
CA ASN A 287 8.59 -22.23 13.42
C ASN A 287 9.42 -22.52 14.70
N GLY A 288 9.12 -21.82 15.80
CA GLY A 288 9.83 -21.98 17.07
C GLY A 288 11.19 -21.27 17.14
N GLN A 289 11.51 -20.41 16.16
CA GLN A 289 12.75 -19.62 16.13
C GLN A 289 12.47 -18.12 16.07
N VAL A 290 13.47 -17.32 16.43
CA VAL A 290 13.44 -15.85 16.32
C VAL A 290 14.18 -15.45 15.04
N VAL A 291 13.49 -14.83 14.09
CA VAL A 291 14.04 -14.41 12.79
C VAL A 291 13.90 -12.90 12.61
N PRO A 292 14.86 -12.21 11.94
CA PRO A 292 14.68 -10.82 11.55
C PRO A 292 13.50 -10.67 10.58
N SER A 293 12.62 -9.70 10.82
CA SER A 293 11.48 -9.41 9.96
C SER A 293 11.01 -7.97 10.13
N TYR A 294 10.60 -7.33 9.03
CA TYR A 294 9.89 -6.06 9.09
C TYR A 294 8.56 -6.23 9.80
N GLY A 295 8.20 -5.27 10.66
CA GLY A 295 7.00 -5.37 11.48
C GLY A 295 7.14 -6.26 12.72
N GLY A 296 8.37 -6.65 13.10
CA GLY A 296 8.61 -7.34 14.37
C GLY A 296 7.97 -6.60 15.55
N GLY A 297 7.09 -7.29 16.28
CA GLY A 297 6.26 -6.72 17.35
C GLY A 297 4.78 -6.51 17.00
N ILE A 298 4.37 -6.58 15.72
CA ILE A 298 2.97 -6.33 15.31
C ILE A 298 1.96 -7.32 15.91
N CYS A 299 2.36 -8.57 16.17
CA CYS A 299 1.51 -9.54 16.89
C CYS A 299 1.12 -9.08 18.29
N GLN A 300 1.91 -8.19 18.92
CA GLN A 300 1.52 -7.57 20.17
C GLN A 300 0.34 -6.61 19.97
N VAL A 301 0.34 -5.79 18.90
CA VAL A 301 -0.80 -4.92 18.58
C VAL A 301 -2.07 -5.74 18.39
N SER A 302 -1.98 -6.82 17.60
CA SER A 302 -3.08 -7.79 17.43
C SER A 302 -3.55 -8.37 18.76
N THR A 303 -2.62 -8.82 19.60
CA THR A 303 -2.93 -9.40 20.91
C THR A 303 -3.58 -8.40 21.86
N THR A 304 -3.08 -7.16 21.92
CA THR A 304 -3.65 -6.11 22.77
C THR A 304 -5.04 -5.72 22.28
N LEU A 305 -5.24 -5.62 20.96
CA LEU A 305 -6.56 -5.39 20.37
C LEU A 305 -7.52 -6.55 20.65
N TYR A 306 -7.08 -7.81 20.48
CA TYR A 306 -7.88 -8.98 20.80
C TYR A 306 -8.44 -8.95 22.22
N ASN A 307 -7.60 -8.59 23.20
CA ASN A 307 -8.07 -8.47 24.57
C ASN A 307 -9.10 -7.34 24.74
N ALA A 308 -8.91 -6.18 24.10
CA ALA A 308 -9.90 -5.10 24.11
C ALA A 308 -11.23 -5.55 23.44
N VAL A 309 -11.16 -6.31 22.35
CA VAL A 309 -12.29 -6.86 21.59
C VAL A 309 -13.11 -7.84 22.44
N ILE A 310 -12.46 -8.77 23.17
CA ILE A 310 -13.18 -9.73 24.02
C ILE A 310 -13.81 -9.05 25.25
N TYR A 311 -13.17 -8.03 25.82
CA TYR A 311 -13.78 -7.20 26.87
C TYR A 311 -14.96 -6.36 26.34
N ALA A 312 -14.91 -5.94 25.08
CA ALA A 312 -16.03 -5.31 24.38
C ALA A 312 -17.14 -6.30 23.98
N GLU A 313 -16.93 -7.61 24.20
CA GLU A 313 -17.85 -8.70 23.82
C GLU A 313 -18.23 -8.69 22.33
N LEU A 314 -17.26 -8.33 21.47
CA LEU A 314 -17.40 -8.48 20.03
C LEU A 314 -17.18 -9.94 19.61
N GLU A 315 -17.75 -10.34 18.47
CA GLU A 315 -17.59 -11.67 17.91
C GLU A 315 -16.17 -11.85 17.34
N VAL A 316 -15.42 -12.79 17.90
CA VAL A 316 -14.13 -13.23 17.35
C VAL A 316 -14.41 -14.23 16.24
N VAL A 317 -14.10 -13.85 15.00
CA VAL A 317 -14.31 -14.68 13.80
C VAL A 317 -13.12 -15.62 13.57
N GLU A 318 -11.91 -15.11 13.79
CA GLU A 318 -10.67 -15.87 13.64
C GLU A 318 -9.67 -15.45 14.72
N ARG A 319 -9.04 -16.43 15.39
CA ARG A 319 -7.95 -16.20 16.33
C ARG A 319 -7.03 -17.41 16.34
N HIS A 320 -5.72 -17.17 16.29
CA HIS A 320 -4.69 -18.18 16.46
C HIS A 320 -3.76 -17.80 17.62
N PRO A 321 -3.36 -18.74 18.49
CA PRO A 321 -2.24 -18.50 19.41
C PRO A 321 -0.91 -18.49 18.66
N HIS A 322 0.12 -17.90 19.28
CA HIS A 322 1.50 -18.10 18.90
C HIS A 322 1.92 -19.56 19.10
N SER A 323 2.93 -20.01 18.35
CA SER A 323 3.52 -21.34 18.54
C SER A 323 4.27 -21.50 19.87
N MET A 324 4.63 -20.39 20.52
CA MET A 324 5.36 -20.32 21.79
C MET A 324 4.69 -19.29 22.71
N THR A 325 4.87 -19.41 24.02
CA THR A 325 4.37 -18.40 24.95
C THR A 325 5.04 -17.05 24.71
N VAL A 326 4.28 -15.97 24.85
CA VAL A 326 4.77 -14.59 24.79
C VAL A 326 4.74 -13.96 26.18
N ASP A 327 5.66 -13.02 26.45
CA ASP A 327 5.85 -12.50 27.80
C ASP A 327 4.89 -11.34 28.16
N TYR A 328 4.20 -10.77 27.19
CA TYR A 328 3.36 -9.58 27.38
C TYR A 328 1.88 -9.87 27.69
N VAL A 329 1.45 -11.14 27.63
CA VAL A 329 0.13 -11.60 28.08
C VAL A 329 0.20 -13.02 28.65
N GLU A 330 -0.77 -13.37 29.49
CA GLU A 330 -0.92 -14.75 29.96
C GLU A 330 -1.29 -15.72 28.81
N PRO A 331 -1.02 -17.02 28.97
CA PRO A 331 -1.44 -18.04 28.01
C PRO A 331 -2.94 -17.94 27.66
N SER A 332 -3.27 -18.27 26.42
CA SER A 332 -4.62 -18.19 25.83
C SER A 332 -5.17 -16.78 25.60
N ARG A 333 -4.45 -15.73 25.98
CA ARG A 333 -4.83 -14.32 25.72
C ARG A 333 -4.18 -13.71 24.48
N ASP A 334 -3.36 -14.46 23.76
CA ASP A 334 -2.60 -13.97 22.62
C ASP A 334 -3.34 -14.16 21.28
N ALA A 335 -3.07 -13.32 20.29
CA ALA A 335 -3.63 -13.44 18.94
C ALA A 335 -2.53 -13.14 17.91
N ALA A 336 -1.98 -14.21 17.32
CA ALA A 336 -0.90 -14.16 16.35
C ALA A 336 -1.42 -13.87 14.94
N ILE A 337 -0.64 -13.11 14.16
CA ILE A 337 -0.91 -12.80 12.75
C ILE A 337 0.32 -13.08 11.90
N ALA A 338 0.13 -13.64 10.70
CA ALA A 338 1.19 -13.90 9.73
C ALA A 338 0.58 -14.03 8.32
N GLY A 339 1.18 -13.33 7.35
CA GLY A 339 0.62 -13.19 6.01
C GLY A 339 0.32 -14.52 5.33
N GLY A 340 -0.92 -14.66 4.87
CA GLY A 340 -1.40 -15.85 4.17
C GLY A 340 -1.54 -17.12 5.02
N LEU A 341 -1.30 -17.05 6.34
CA LEU A 341 -1.35 -18.21 7.25
C LEU A 341 -2.29 -18.04 8.44
N MET A 342 -2.22 -16.91 9.15
CA MET A 342 -3.00 -16.66 10.36
C MET A 342 -3.39 -15.19 10.46
N ASP A 343 -4.61 -14.93 10.91
CA ASP A 343 -5.10 -13.58 11.13
C ASP A 343 -5.89 -13.50 12.45
N PHE A 344 -6.06 -12.29 12.96
CA PHE A 344 -7.04 -11.98 13.98
C PHE A 344 -8.17 -11.18 13.33
N ARG A 345 -9.36 -11.78 13.29
CA ARG A 345 -10.56 -11.19 12.68
C ARG A 345 -11.70 -11.13 13.68
N PHE A 346 -12.41 -10.02 13.70
CA PHE A 346 -13.56 -9.84 14.58
C PHE A 346 -14.65 -8.98 13.92
N LYS A 347 -15.88 -9.17 14.37
CA LYS A 347 -17.08 -8.53 13.83
C LYS A 347 -17.74 -7.64 14.85
N ASN A 348 -18.16 -6.44 14.43
CA ASN A 348 -19.01 -5.60 15.27
C ASN A 348 -20.35 -6.30 15.51
N SER A 349 -20.56 -6.73 16.76
CA SER A 349 -21.76 -7.46 17.19
C SER A 349 -22.86 -6.55 17.74
N TYR A 350 -22.60 -5.25 17.86
CA TYR A 350 -23.58 -4.26 18.30
C TYR A 350 -24.45 -3.80 17.12
N ASP A 351 -25.62 -3.25 17.44
CA ASP A 351 -26.51 -2.56 16.49
C ASP A 351 -26.12 -1.09 16.26
N THR A 352 -25.04 -0.64 16.91
CA THR A 352 -24.43 0.68 16.74
C THR A 352 -22.98 0.58 16.27
N PRO A 353 -22.44 1.62 15.61
CA PRO A 353 -21.04 1.67 15.25
C PRO A 353 -20.12 1.62 16.49
N ILE A 354 -18.90 1.14 16.28
CA ILE A 354 -17.82 1.17 17.27
C ILE A 354 -16.61 1.89 16.68
N TYR A 355 -15.78 2.47 17.54
CA TYR A 355 -14.53 3.15 17.19
C TYR A 355 -13.35 2.43 17.85
N ILE A 356 -12.32 2.11 17.07
CA ILE A 356 -11.08 1.54 17.58
C ILE A 356 -10.13 2.68 17.92
N TYR A 357 -9.71 2.75 19.18
CA TYR A 357 -8.70 3.67 19.66
C TYR A 357 -7.42 2.92 20.00
N GLY A 358 -6.29 3.42 19.53
CA GLY A 358 -4.97 2.81 19.74
C GLY A 358 -3.92 3.88 20.03
N GLU A 359 -3.14 3.70 21.09
CA GLU A 359 -2.03 4.58 21.42
C GLU A 359 -0.91 3.84 22.17
N ILE A 360 0.27 4.48 22.24
CA ILE A 360 1.25 4.18 23.28
C ILE A 360 1.22 5.37 24.24
N ASP A 361 0.81 5.14 25.48
CA ASP A 361 0.65 6.19 26.48
C ASP A 361 1.99 6.64 27.08
N SER A 362 1.96 7.68 27.92
CA SER A 362 3.16 8.25 28.54
C SER A 362 3.86 7.31 29.51
N ASP A 363 3.17 6.25 29.97
CA ASP A 363 3.69 5.21 30.85
C ASP A 363 4.21 3.99 30.06
N ASN A 364 4.44 4.18 28.76
CA ASN A 364 4.95 3.17 27.84
C ASN A 364 4.02 1.96 27.69
N GLN A 365 2.71 2.15 27.84
CA GLN A 365 1.74 1.08 27.61
C GLN A 365 1.14 1.20 26.21
N LEU A 366 1.26 0.14 25.41
CA LEU A 366 0.45 -0.03 24.22
C LEU A 366 -0.98 -0.31 24.68
N ARG A 367 -1.91 0.57 24.35
CA ARG A 367 -3.30 0.53 24.77
C ARG A 367 -4.21 0.46 23.56
N MET A 368 -5.12 -0.50 23.58
CA MET A 368 -6.22 -0.61 22.61
C MET A 368 -7.54 -0.49 23.36
N ILE A 369 -8.46 0.29 22.83
CA ILE A 369 -9.78 0.52 23.40
C ILE A 369 -10.83 0.45 22.29
N ILE A 370 -11.92 -0.25 22.55
CA ILE A 370 -13.13 -0.20 21.74
C ILE A 370 -14.09 0.77 22.40
N TYR A 371 -14.37 1.88 21.71
CA TYR A 371 -15.44 2.79 22.09
C TYR A 371 -16.71 2.51 21.32
N GLY A 372 -17.85 2.81 21.92
CA GLY A 372 -19.16 2.63 21.30
C GLY A 372 -20.24 3.20 22.19
N LYS A 373 -21.44 2.61 22.09
CA LYS A 373 -22.58 2.90 22.95
C LYS A 373 -22.75 1.76 23.94
N GLU A 374 -22.59 2.05 25.23
CA GLU A 374 -22.75 1.03 26.26
C GLU A 374 -24.23 0.67 26.43
N THR A 375 -24.57 -0.56 26.08
CA THR A 375 -25.93 -1.11 26.17
C THR A 375 -26.05 -2.23 27.20
N ARG A 376 -24.92 -2.68 27.77
CA ARG A 376 -24.89 -3.76 28.75
C ARG A 376 -25.31 -3.28 30.14
N PRO A 377 -25.84 -4.17 31.00
CA PRO A 377 -26.27 -3.79 32.35
C PRO A 377 -25.10 -3.31 33.21
N LYS A 378 -25.24 -2.15 33.87
CA LYS A 378 -24.20 -1.55 34.73
C LYS A 378 -23.75 -2.43 35.91
N ASN A 379 -24.62 -3.34 36.36
CA ASN A 379 -24.31 -4.26 37.45
C ASN A 379 -23.73 -5.60 36.97
N ARG A 380 -23.40 -5.71 35.68
CA ARG A 380 -22.76 -6.87 35.09
C ARG A 380 -21.34 -6.51 34.68
N THR A 381 -20.38 -7.34 35.06
CA THR A 381 -18.99 -7.25 34.62
C THR A 381 -18.53 -8.61 34.09
N ILE A 382 -17.43 -8.61 33.34
CA ILE A 382 -16.81 -9.84 32.85
C ILE A 382 -15.31 -9.82 33.16
N GLU A 383 -14.74 -10.99 33.36
CA GLU A 383 -13.30 -11.19 33.46
C GLU A 383 -12.86 -12.35 32.58
N PHE A 384 -11.60 -12.31 32.17
CA PHE A 384 -10.95 -13.40 31.45
C PHE A 384 -9.80 -13.95 32.28
N GLU A 385 -9.85 -15.24 32.62
CA GLU A 385 -8.86 -15.89 33.50
C GLU A 385 -8.12 -16.99 32.74
N SER A 386 -6.78 -16.89 32.69
CA SER A 386 -5.94 -17.93 32.08
C SER A 386 -5.72 -19.09 33.05
N GLU A 387 -5.88 -20.32 32.57
CA GLU A 387 -5.54 -21.54 33.31
C GLU A 387 -4.55 -22.37 32.49
N THR A 388 -3.39 -22.69 33.08
CA THR A 388 -2.43 -23.64 32.49
C THR A 388 -2.85 -25.06 32.84
N LEU A 389 -3.11 -25.87 31.82
CA LEU A 389 -3.56 -27.26 31.93
C LEU A 389 -2.38 -28.24 32.02
N SER A 390 -1.33 -28.00 31.24
CA SER A 390 -0.13 -28.83 31.23
C SER A 390 1.12 -28.00 30.92
N VAL A 391 2.26 -28.48 31.39
CA VAL A 391 3.58 -27.86 31.20
C VAL A 391 4.54 -28.96 30.73
N ASP A 392 5.19 -28.74 29.58
CA ASP A 392 6.19 -29.63 29.00
C ASP A 392 7.55 -28.93 29.04
N GLN A 393 8.34 -29.24 30.07
CA GLN A 393 9.67 -28.65 30.25
C GLN A 393 10.59 -29.05 29.08
N TYR A 394 11.39 -28.09 28.62
CA TYR A 394 12.42 -28.39 27.64
C TYR A 394 13.50 -29.30 28.25
N SER A 395 14.12 -30.10 27.40
CA SER A 395 15.25 -30.94 27.75
C SER A 395 16.56 -30.35 27.23
N VAL A 396 17.65 -30.65 27.93
CA VAL A 396 19.01 -30.28 27.52
C VAL A 396 19.74 -31.56 27.14
N THR A 397 20.24 -31.64 25.91
CA THR A 397 21.01 -32.79 25.42
C THR A 397 22.46 -32.40 25.16
N TYR A 398 23.41 -33.16 25.70
CA TYR A 398 24.83 -32.94 25.46
C TYR A 398 25.33 -33.79 24.29
N LYS A 399 26.16 -33.20 23.42
CA LYS A 399 26.80 -33.90 22.29
C LYS A 399 28.28 -33.55 22.21
N ILE A 400 29.11 -34.48 21.77
CA ILE A 400 30.53 -34.21 21.56
C ILE A 400 30.73 -33.48 20.22
N ASN A 401 31.59 -32.46 20.23
CA ASN A 401 32.02 -31.77 19.01
C ASN A 401 33.56 -31.76 18.93
N SER A 402 34.09 -32.49 17.95
CA SER A 402 35.54 -32.63 17.75
C SER A 402 36.22 -31.40 17.15
N SER A 403 35.46 -30.38 16.75
CA SER A 403 35.98 -29.11 16.21
C SER A 403 36.10 -28.02 17.28
N LEU A 404 35.48 -28.19 18.44
CA LEU A 404 35.57 -27.26 19.57
C LEU A 404 36.71 -27.67 20.51
N ASN A 405 37.44 -26.68 21.05
CA ASN A 405 38.50 -26.90 22.04
C ASN A 405 38.01 -27.72 23.23
N PHE A 406 38.88 -28.55 23.79
CA PHE A 406 38.55 -29.42 24.91
C PHE A 406 37.86 -28.65 26.04
N GLY A 407 36.66 -29.10 26.44
CA GLY A 407 35.87 -28.50 27.50
C GLY A 407 35.14 -27.20 27.12
N ALA A 408 35.31 -26.67 25.92
CA ALA A 408 34.49 -25.58 25.42
C ALA A 408 33.04 -26.07 25.21
N MET A 409 32.06 -25.28 25.63
CA MET A 409 30.65 -25.56 25.40
C MET A 409 30.07 -24.58 24.39
N GLN A 410 29.37 -25.11 23.40
CA GLN A 410 28.58 -24.34 22.44
C GLN A 410 27.10 -24.69 22.61
N TYR A 411 26.29 -23.67 22.87
CA TYR A 411 24.86 -23.80 23.07
C TYR A 411 24.16 -23.59 21.73
N THR A 412 23.24 -24.48 21.37
CA THR A 412 22.49 -24.42 20.11
C THR A 412 20.99 -24.56 20.39
N GLY A 413 20.20 -23.73 19.69
CA GLY A 413 18.75 -23.63 19.87
C GLY A 413 18.34 -22.43 20.74
N ASN A 414 17.02 -22.26 20.89
CA ASN A 414 16.40 -21.29 21.79
C ASN A 414 15.39 -22.04 22.66
N PRO A 415 15.81 -22.66 23.77
CA PRO A 415 14.95 -23.57 24.51
C PRO A 415 13.77 -22.84 25.16
N HIS A 416 12.59 -23.43 25.06
CA HIS A 416 11.39 -22.90 25.71
C HIS A 416 10.46 -24.02 26.16
N THR A 417 9.75 -23.75 27.25
CA THR A 417 8.78 -24.67 27.85
C THR A 417 7.48 -24.69 27.03
N GLY A 418 7.00 -25.87 26.67
CA GLY A 418 5.68 -26.06 26.07
C GLY A 418 4.57 -25.96 27.10
N ARG A 419 3.38 -25.53 26.68
CA ARG A 419 2.22 -25.38 27.56
C ARG A 419 0.92 -25.69 26.83
N GLU A 420 -0.03 -26.28 27.53
CA GLU A 420 -1.45 -26.23 27.18
C GLU A 420 -2.16 -25.31 28.15
N ALA A 421 -3.03 -24.45 27.65
CA ALA A 421 -3.80 -23.53 28.48
C ALA A 421 -5.20 -23.33 27.93
N GLN A 422 -6.09 -22.82 28.78
CA GLN A 422 -7.42 -22.38 28.41
C GLN A 422 -7.72 -21.01 29.01
N LEU A 423 -8.59 -20.25 28.35
CA LEU A 423 -9.08 -18.97 28.84
C LEU A 423 -10.54 -19.14 29.26
N TRP A 424 -10.86 -18.76 30.48
CA TRP A 424 -12.22 -18.71 30.98
C TRP A 424 -12.82 -17.33 30.70
N LYS A 425 -14.09 -17.26 30.31
CA LYS A 425 -14.92 -16.06 30.44
C LYS A 425 -15.77 -16.21 31.69
N VAL A 426 -15.56 -15.32 32.65
CA VAL A 426 -16.30 -15.28 33.92
C VAL A 426 -17.21 -14.07 33.90
N VAL A 427 -18.50 -14.28 34.18
CA VAL A 427 -19.51 -13.22 34.21
C VAL A 427 -19.95 -13.01 35.65
N TYR A 428 -19.92 -11.77 36.10
CA TYR A 428 -20.38 -11.37 37.42
C TYR A 428 -21.64 -10.53 37.30
N LYS A 429 -22.54 -10.68 38.27
CA LYS A 429 -23.70 -9.80 38.45
C LYS A 429 -23.77 -9.38 39.92
N ASP A 430 -23.83 -8.08 40.17
CA ASP A 430 -23.82 -7.51 41.52
C ASP A 430 -22.60 -7.97 42.35
N GLY A 431 -21.48 -8.28 41.68
CA GLY A 431 -20.23 -8.78 42.29
C GLY A 431 -20.17 -10.30 42.51
N GLU A 432 -21.23 -11.04 42.22
CA GLU A 432 -21.27 -12.50 42.36
C GLU A 432 -21.04 -13.18 41.01
N GLU A 433 -20.22 -14.24 40.98
CA GLU A 433 -20.01 -15.06 39.77
C GLU A 433 -21.33 -15.77 39.40
N VAL A 434 -21.86 -15.48 38.21
CA VAL A 434 -23.11 -16.07 37.70
C VAL A 434 -22.89 -17.04 36.54
N SER A 435 -21.73 -16.97 35.87
CA SER A 435 -21.37 -17.89 34.79
C SER A 435 -19.86 -17.96 34.62
N ARG A 436 -19.36 -19.16 34.27
CA ARG A 436 -17.97 -19.41 33.89
C ARG A 436 -17.97 -20.41 32.74
N GLU A 437 -17.38 -20.03 31.62
CA GLU A 437 -17.31 -20.87 30.42
C GLU A 437 -15.92 -20.81 29.79
N VAL A 438 -15.48 -21.92 29.18
CA VAL A 438 -14.23 -21.94 28.42
C VAL A 438 -14.43 -21.11 27.15
N PHE A 439 -13.70 -20.00 27.04
CA PHE A 439 -13.75 -19.10 25.90
C PHE A 439 -12.90 -19.62 24.73
N ASN A 440 -11.65 -20.02 25.01
CA ASN A 440 -10.76 -20.65 24.04
C ASN A 440 -9.68 -21.50 24.71
N THR A 441 -8.98 -22.29 23.91
CA THR A 441 -7.80 -23.08 24.33
C THR A 441 -6.60 -22.76 23.45
N SER A 442 -5.40 -22.99 23.97
CA SER A 442 -4.13 -22.80 23.28
C SER A 442 -3.16 -23.94 23.55
N TYR A 443 -2.34 -24.23 22.54
CA TYR A 443 -1.19 -25.12 22.65
C TYR A 443 0.08 -24.37 22.22
N TYR A 444 1.10 -24.41 23.07
CA TYR A 444 2.41 -23.81 22.85
C TYR A 444 3.46 -24.92 22.83
N GLN A 445 4.24 -24.95 21.77
CA GLN A 445 5.29 -25.95 21.56
C GLN A 445 6.43 -25.76 22.55
N LYS A 446 7.17 -26.84 22.85
CA LYS A 446 8.49 -26.76 23.48
C LYS A 446 9.59 -26.74 22.43
N ALA A 447 10.77 -26.24 22.79
CA ALA A 447 12.01 -26.49 22.07
C ALA A 447 13.10 -26.90 23.05
N ASP A 448 13.80 -27.98 22.71
CA ASP A 448 14.91 -28.53 23.50
C ASP A 448 16.23 -27.80 23.19
N GLU A 449 17.16 -27.82 24.14
CA GLU A 449 18.51 -27.28 24.00
C GLU A 449 19.50 -28.39 23.65
N VAL A 450 20.43 -28.12 22.74
CA VAL A 450 21.59 -28.99 22.52
C VAL A 450 22.87 -28.24 22.88
N ILE A 451 23.63 -28.82 23.80
CA ILE A 451 24.94 -28.30 24.24
C ILE A 451 26.03 -29.18 23.65
N GLU A 452 26.81 -28.62 22.75
CA GLU A 452 27.97 -29.29 22.16
C GLU A 452 29.21 -29.06 23.02
N VAL A 453 29.90 -30.14 23.38
CA VAL A 453 31.07 -30.14 24.27
C VAL A 453 32.31 -30.53 23.48
N GLY A 454 33.31 -29.65 23.52
CA GLY A 454 34.51 -29.76 22.72
C GLY A 454 35.49 -30.84 23.18
N THR A 455 36.10 -31.54 22.23
CA THR A 455 37.14 -32.54 22.48
C THR A 455 38.48 -32.23 21.80
N ALA A 456 38.57 -31.17 21.00
CA ALA A 456 39.78 -30.83 20.26
C ALA A 456 40.94 -30.45 21.20
N GLY A 457 42.11 -31.07 20.99
CA GLY A 457 43.31 -30.83 21.81
C GLY A 457 43.32 -31.54 23.16
N GLY A 458 42.27 -32.31 23.51
CA GLY A 458 42.27 -33.17 24.69
C GLY A 458 43.13 -34.44 24.51
N SER A 459 43.64 -35.00 25.62
CA SER A 459 44.31 -36.30 25.58
C SER A 459 43.32 -37.44 25.33
N ALA A 460 43.75 -38.60 24.85
CA ALA A 460 42.83 -39.73 24.62
C ALA A 460 42.05 -40.15 25.88
N ALA A 461 42.71 -40.10 27.05
CA ALA A 461 42.07 -40.37 28.34
C ALA A 461 41.04 -39.27 28.71
N ALA A 462 41.37 -38.02 28.40
CA ALA A 462 40.49 -36.87 28.60
C ALA A 462 39.20 -36.98 27.79
N ILE A 463 39.36 -37.27 26.49
CA ILE A 463 38.26 -37.39 25.54
C ILE A 463 37.37 -38.56 25.94
N SER A 464 37.93 -39.72 26.28
CA SER A 464 37.15 -40.90 26.70
C SER A 464 36.36 -40.66 28.00
N ALA A 465 36.95 -39.96 28.98
CA ALA A 465 36.25 -39.57 30.21
C ALA A 465 35.10 -38.59 29.91
N LEU A 466 35.34 -37.61 29.02
CA LEU A 466 34.34 -36.63 28.63
C LEU A 466 33.21 -37.25 27.79
N GLU A 467 33.51 -38.15 26.86
CA GLU A 467 32.51 -38.92 26.10
C GLU A 467 31.62 -39.75 27.02
N SER A 468 32.22 -40.42 28.02
CA SER A 468 31.48 -41.19 29.02
C SER A 468 30.57 -40.30 29.86
N ALA A 469 31.05 -39.11 30.25
CA ALA A 469 30.25 -38.13 30.98
C ALA A 469 29.11 -37.56 30.12
N VAL A 470 29.37 -37.20 28.86
CA VAL A 470 28.33 -36.73 27.93
C VAL A 470 27.26 -37.79 27.68
N ALA A 471 27.62 -39.08 27.62
CA ALA A 471 26.66 -40.18 27.49
C ALA A 471 25.69 -40.31 28.68
N THR A 472 26.04 -39.77 29.85
CA THR A 472 25.12 -39.71 31.02
C THR A 472 24.12 -38.55 30.94
N ASN A 473 24.36 -37.60 30.04
CA ASN A 473 23.59 -36.36 29.91
C ASN A 473 23.49 -35.55 31.23
N ASP A 474 24.48 -35.70 32.12
CA ASP A 474 24.55 -35.04 33.42
C ASP A 474 25.60 -33.91 33.39
N SER A 475 25.11 -32.68 33.54
CA SER A 475 25.94 -31.46 33.57
C SER A 475 27.05 -31.50 34.61
N THR A 476 26.81 -32.10 35.78
CA THR A 476 27.81 -32.24 36.86
C THR A 476 28.88 -33.24 36.48
N ALA A 477 28.51 -34.38 35.90
CA ALA A 477 29.48 -35.36 35.40
C ALA A 477 30.38 -34.77 34.32
N ILE A 478 29.80 -34.01 33.38
CA ILE A 478 30.52 -33.35 32.29
C ILE A 478 31.47 -32.29 32.84
N ASN A 479 31.01 -31.42 33.73
CA ASN A 479 31.86 -30.39 34.36
C ASN A 479 33.00 -31.01 35.18
N ASN A 480 32.75 -32.10 35.88
CA ASN A 480 33.80 -32.83 36.61
C ASN A 480 34.83 -33.45 35.66
N ALA A 481 34.41 -34.02 34.52
CA ALA A 481 35.30 -34.57 33.52
C ALA A 481 36.18 -33.48 32.86
N ILE A 482 35.63 -32.29 32.65
CA ILE A 482 36.39 -31.12 32.16
C ILE A 482 37.39 -30.65 33.23
N ALA A 483 36.95 -30.51 34.48
CA ALA A 483 37.75 -29.97 35.59
C ALA A 483 38.89 -30.89 36.05
N GLY A 484 38.68 -32.22 36.06
CA GLY A 484 39.66 -33.21 36.53
C GLY A 484 41.02 -33.17 35.81
N ILE A 485 41.08 -32.51 34.65
CA ILE A 485 42.27 -32.42 33.79
C ILE A 485 43.08 -31.16 34.04
N TYR A 486 42.42 -30.08 34.47
CA TYR A 486 43.10 -28.88 34.97
C TYR A 486 43.80 -29.14 36.31
N SER A 487 43.28 -30.05 37.14
CA SER A 487 43.94 -30.43 38.40
C SER A 487 45.11 -31.41 38.23
N SER A 488 45.13 -32.21 37.16
CA SER A 488 46.20 -33.19 36.90
C SER A 488 47.35 -32.66 36.05
N SER A 489 47.19 -31.49 35.41
CA SER A 489 48.27 -30.79 34.71
C SER A 489 49.11 -29.88 35.61
N ASN A 490 48.63 -29.52 36.81
CA ASN A 490 49.34 -28.64 37.76
C ASN A 490 50.13 -29.40 38.84
N SER A 491 49.99 -30.74 38.93
CA SER A 491 50.70 -31.56 39.92
C SER A 491 52.04 -32.13 39.41
N SER A 492 52.43 -31.87 38.17
CA SER A 492 53.68 -32.39 37.57
C SER A 492 54.85 -31.40 37.57
N SER A 493 54.74 -30.23 38.22
CA SER A 493 55.78 -29.18 38.21
C SER A 493 56.39 -28.80 39.57
N SER A 494 56.02 -29.43 40.71
CA SER A 494 56.65 -29.11 42.01
C SER A 494 56.97 -30.34 42.87
N SER A 495 58.11 -30.99 42.62
CA SER A 495 58.80 -31.77 43.66
C SER A 495 60.29 -31.90 43.32
N GLY A 496 61.13 -31.07 43.92
CA GLY A 496 62.58 -31.19 43.71
C GLY A 496 63.48 -30.12 44.33
N SER A 497 63.23 -29.64 45.55
CA SER A 497 64.29 -29.04 46.38
C SER A 497 63.88 -28.98 47.86
N SER A 498 64.34 -30.00 48.59
CA SER A 498 64.34 -30.07 50.05
C SER A 498 65.49 -29.24 50.62
N GLU A 499 65.21 -28.38 51.61
CA GLU A 499 66.13 -28.12 52.73
C GLU A 499 65.41 -27.32 53.84
N SER A 500 65.30 -27.92 55.02
CA SER A 500 65.07 -27.22 56.28
C SER A 500 65.76 -28.02 57.39
N SER A 501 66.78 -27.37 57.94
CA SER A 501 67.59 -27.77 59.08
C SER A 501 66.94 -27.31 60.39
N GLY A 502 67.23 -28.03 61.48
CA GLY A 502 67.34 -27.40 62.81
C GLY A 502 66.36 -27.85 63.88
N SER A 503 66.61 -29.04 64.42
CA SER A 503 66.22 -29.56 65.74
C SER A 503 66.50 -28.61 66.91
N THR A 504 65.62 -28.61 67.92
CA THR A 504 65.99 -28.79 69.34
C THR A 504 64.84 -29.45 70.14
N GLY A 505 65.08 -30.67 70.63
CA GLY A 505 64.54 -31.17 71.91
C GLY A 505 65.32 -30.52 73.07
N SER A 506 64.95 -30.62 74.35
CA SER A 506 64.70 -31.83 75.15
C SER A 506 64.54 -31.43 76.63
N GLU A 507 63.87 -32.25 77.42
CA GLU A 507 64.13 -32.60 78.85
C GLU A 507 63.25 -33.86 79.07
N GLU A 508 63.68 -35.05 79.54
CA GLU A 508 64.84 -35.55 80.29
C GLU A 508 65.44 -36.83 79.66
#